data_AF-A0A165CL07-F1
#
_entry.id   AF-A0A165CL07-F1
#
_cell.length_a   1.000
_cell.length_b   1.000
_cell.length_c   1.000
_cell.angle_alpha   90.00
_cell.angle_beta   90.00
_cell.angle_gamma   90.00
#
_symmetry.space_group_name_H-M   'P 1'
#
loop_
_entity.id
_entity.type
_entity.pdbx_description
1 polymer ?
#
loop_
_entity_poly.entity_id
_entity_poly.type
_entity_poly.pdbx_seq_one_letter_code
_entity_poly.pdbx_strand_id
1 'polypeptide(L)'
;MADILRTDTARQRTLPNEYSGLLQFVCGRHALWAPRKVSKGGGALGDAGYISGGSFYKEFNVYENPPKGIPPLPRPISGIVEDDQFHMPLMQSSHNCSVELCVTGTTEIAAIPLTVPPLSIEPRIVLQTARFAFLAPPAPIRKDTLTTARRAELCEWLTKHRHDLQEGTIIITEVVRSSGWVGGVATGKRTQTAATVGAGGASVSASAAYTTSLMAPVRGPDNWSPLDDAGYTLIVNYVAARTRLQRLVLKAKAALSTSASRGRASEDVASEHHTASSTLRQESSNSEHVTAEGEGLDQAPLDEDEGGDPEGHDSNLLTRVLDKILDENYLVDVAVGDWSCVTNLFAASTLNNQSSSTRIDHAQISATFDKRTVVSGSGSETVAYIDHLTLQTQELERPSLVSIARQRAIKPPPQRYSQAASESPGLGGNGVLLLNNELQRQGKHGVVRWVDRMDGSHSSPSWTSRVYIEEVEYAIGYGPTKQAARDHAAALALAAL
;
A
#
# COMPACT_ATOMS: atom_id res chain seq x y z
N MET A 1 14.77 28.04 -18.97
CA MET A 1 13.92 26.98 -19.54
C MET A 1 12.49 27.30 -19.15
N ALA A 2 11.61 27.53 -20.12
CA ALA A 2 10.19 27.74 -19.84
C ALA A 2 9.60 26.41 -19.38
N ASP A 3 9.23 26.36 -18.11
CA ASP A 3 8.50 25.25 -17.51
C ASP A 3 7.19 25.12 -18.30
N ILE A 4 7.09 24.05 -19.10
CA ILE A 4 5.83 23.72 -19.80
C ILE A 4 4.86 23.40 -18.67
N LEU A 5 4.09 24.41 -18.27
CA LEU A 5 3.00 24.29 -17.32
C LEU A 5 2.20 23.06 -17.72
N ARG A 6 2.34 22.00 -16.92
CA ARG A 6 1.55 20.77 -17.04
C ARG A 6 0.10 21.18 -16.76
N THR A 7 -0.63 21.59 -17.78
CA THR A 7 -2.04 22.04 -17.72
C THR A 7 -3.01 20.92 -17.35
N ASP A 8 -2.52 19.70 -17.24
CA ASP A 8 -3.29 18.55 -16.77
C ASP A 8 -3.41 18.58 -15.23
N THR A 9 -4.45 19.28 -14.76
CA THR A 9 -4.82 19.36 -13.35
C THR A 9 -5.15 18.00 -12.74
N ALA A 10 -5.58 17.01 -13.53
CA ALA A 10 -5.82 15.65 -13.04
C ALA A 10 -4.48 14.97 -12.69
N ARG A 11 -3.48 15.05 -13.57
CA ARG A 11 -2.13 14.51 -13.29
C ARG A 11 -1.45 15.17 -12.09
N GLN A 12 -1.67 16.46 -11.87
CA GLN A 12 -1.13 17.14 -10.69
C GLN A 12 -1.74 16.64 -9.37
N ARG A 13 -2.96 16.08 -9.40
CA ARG A 13 -3.65 15.51 -8.24
C ARG A 13 -3.36 14.02 -8.03
N THR A 14 -3.12 13.26 -9.11
CA THR A 14 -2.82 11.82 -9.00
C THR A 14 -1.45 11.57 -8.42
N LEU A 15 -0.45 12.38 -8.78
CA LEU A 15 0.94 12.21 -8.34
C LEU A 15 1.09 12.28 -6.80
N PRO A 16 0.54 13.28 -6.09
CA PRO A 16 0.59 13.31 -4.63
C PRO A 16 -0.02 12.06 -3.96
N ASN A 17 -1.21 11.63 -4.42
CA ASN A 17 -1.89 10.47 -3.88
C ASN A 17 -1.11 9.18 -4.12
N GLU A 18 -0.56 9.02 -5.32
CA GLU A 18 0.30 7.90 -5.68
C GLU A 18 1.58 7.90 -4.85
N TYR A 19 2.22 9.05 -4.67
CA TYR A 19 3.41 9.19 -3.85
C TYR A 19 3.17 8.78 -2.41
N SER A 20 2.13 9.36 -1.78
CA SER A 20 1.76 9.04 -0.39
C SER A 20 1.36 7.58 -0.26
N GLY A 21 0.60 7.03 -1.22
CA GLY A 21 0.17 5.62 -1.21
C GLY A 21 1.34 4.63 -1.35
N LEU A 22 2.31 4.92 -2.23
CA LEU A 22 3.49 4.06 -2.44
C LEU A 22 4.47 4.13 -1.26
N LEU A 23 4.65 5.31 -0.66
CA LEU A 23 5.55 5.48 0.49
C LEU A 23 4.90 5.17 1.83
N GLN A 24 3.57 5.07 1.88
CA GLN A 24 2.83 4.81 3.12
C GLN A 24 3.37 3.61 3.90
N PHE A 25 3.69 2.52 3.20
CA PHE A 25 4.20 1.29 3.82
C PHE A 25 5.60 1.48 4.42
N VAL A 26 6.49 2.13 3.67
CA VAL A 26 7.90 2.30 4.04
C VAL A 26 8.05 3.33 5.16
N CYS A 27 7.31 4.44 5.06
CA CYS A 27 7.28 5.48 6.08
C CYS A 27 6.45 5.06 7.31
N GLY A 28 5.61 4.03 7.16
CA GLY A 28 4.58 3.65 8.14
C GLY A 28 3.53 4.75 8.36
N ARG A 29 3.52 5.80 7.54
CA ARG A 29 2.91 7.13 7.78
C ARG A 29 2.57 7.81 6.47
N HIS A 30 1.86 8.92 6.55
CA HIS A 30 1.55 9.70 5.37
C HIS A 30 2.74 10.60 4.99
N ALA A 31 3.38 10.29 3.87
CA ALA A 31 4.42 11.12 3.27
C ALA A 31 3.79 12.27 2.48
N LEU A 32 4.22 13.50 2.73
CA LEU A 32 3.73 14.69 2.04
C LEU A 32 4.50 14.89 0.73
N TRP A 33 3.78 15.06 -0.38
CA TRP A 33 4.35 15.42 -1.67
C TRP A 33 4.97 16.82 -1.64
N ALA A 34 4.28 17.77 -1.02
CA ALA A 34 4.71 19.14 -0.88
C ALA A 34 4.84 19.52 0.61
N PRO A 35 5.94 19.11 1.28
CA PRO A 35 6.30 19.52 2.62
C PRO A 35 6.24 21.03 2.84
N ARG A 36 5.86 21.44 4.05
CA ARG A 36 5.77 22.86 4.43
C ARG A 36 6.64 23.16 5.63
N LYS A 37 7.13 24.41 5.68
CA LYS A 37 7.89 24.91 6.81
C LYS A 37 6.97 25.10 8.02
N VAL A 38 7.36 24.59 9.19
CA VAL A 38 6.57 24.65 10.43
C VAL A 38 6.18 26.10 10.78
N SER A 39 7.13 27.03 10.64
CA SER A 39 6.89 28.46 10.90
C SER A 39 5.88 29.12 9.96
N LYS A 40 5.55 28.48 8.83
CA LYS A 40 4.50 28.92 7.90
C LYS A 40 3.18 28.15 8.11
N GLY A 41 2.96 27.65 9.33
CA GLY A 41 1.74 26.95 9.71
C GLY A 41 1.66 25.52 9.16
N GLY A 42 2.73 24.74 9.26
CA GLY A 42 2.74 23.38 8.68
C GLY A 42 3.45 22.34 9.53
N GLY A 43 2.70 21.57 10.32
CA GLY A 43 3.18 20.29 10.85
C GLY A 43 3.83 20.36 12.23
N ALA A 44 3.31 21.19 13.13
CA ALA A 44 3.57 21.03 14.55
C ALA A 44 2.67 19.94 15.16
N LEU A 45 3.07 19.37 16.29
CA LEU A 45 2.22 18.45 17.05
C LEU A 45 0.97 19.19 17.54
N GLY A 46 -0.20 18.56 17.39
CA GLY A 46 -1.49 19.17 17.68
C GLY A 46 -2.00 20.16 16.63
N ASP A 47 -1.25 20.40 15.54
CA ASP A 47 -1.82 21.12 14.40
C ASP A 47 -2.98 20.30 13.83
N ALA A 48 -4.09 20.99 13.62
CA ALA A 48 -5.30 20.44 13.04
C ALA A 48 -5.59 21.11 11.69
N GLY A 49 -6.08 20.32 10.74
CA GLY A 49 -6.36 20.78 9.39
C GLY A 49 -6.59 19.60 8.45
N TYR A 50 -6.24 19.75 7.18
CA TYR A 50 -6.48 18.70 6.17
C TYR A 50 -5.28 18.53 5.24
N ILE A 51 -5.24 17.38 4.55
CA ILE A 51 -4.25 17.09 3.52
C ILE A 51 -4.94 17.24 2.17
N SER A 52 -4.32 18.02 1.28
CA SER A 52 -4.82 18.24 -0.08
C SER A 52 -3.64 18.43 -1.04
N GLY A 53 -3.64 17.71 -2.15
CA GLY A 53 -2.54 17.76 -3.12
C GLY A 53 -1.20 17.38 -2.49
N GLY A 54 -1.21 16.47 -1.51
CA GLY A 54 -0.04 16.05 -0.73
C GLY A 54 0.66 17.16 0.07
N SER A 55 -0.01 18.28 0.34
CA SER A 55 0.38 19.26 1.35
C SER A 55 -0.56 19.18 2.55
N PHE A 56 -0.02 19.40 3.74
CA PHE A 56 -0.84 19.67 4.93
C PHE A 56 -1.20 21.17 5.01
N TYR A 57 -2.48 21.47 5.21
CA TYR A 57 -3.00 22.82 5.42
C TYR A 57 -3.49 22.94 6.85
N LYS A 58 -2.77 23.69 7.69
CA LYS A 58 -3.16 23.99 9.06
C LYS A 58 -4.33 24.97 9.08
N GLU A 59 -5.32 24.66 9.89
CA GLU A 59 -6.42 25.57 10.23
C GLU A 59 -6.21 26.18 11.62
N PHE A 60 -5.82 25.34 12.59
CA PHE A 60 -5.59 25.74 13.97
C PHE A 60 -4.62 24.77 14.67
N ASN A 61 -4.25 25.06 15.92
CA ASN A 61 -3.58 24.14 16.80
C ASN A 61 -4.44 23.91 18.05
N VAL A 62 -4.68 22.64 18.40
CA VAL A 62 -5.58 22.25 19.50
C VAL A 62 -5.13 22.78 20.87
N TYR A 63 -3.84 23.07 21.04
CA TYR A 63 -3.26 23.54 22.29
C TYR A 63 -3.18 25.07 22.40
N GLU A 64 -3.20 25.78 21.27
CA GLU A 64 -2.93 27.22 21.24
C GLU A 64 -4.17 28.04 20.88
N ASN A 65 -4.84 27.67 19.80
CA ASN A 65 -5.83 28.53 19.15
C ASN A 65 -6.94 27.72 18.46
N PRO A 66 -7.67 26.84 19.18
CA PRO A 66 -8.78 26.11 18.60
C PRO A 66 -9.90 27.05 18.10
N PRO A 67 -10.82 26.56 17.25
CA PRO A 67 -11.94 27.35 16.77
C PRO A 67 -12.78 27.95 17.91
N LYS A 68 -13.44 29.09 17.61
CA LYS A 68 -14.21 29.85 18.60
C LYS A 68 -15.29 28.97 19.25
N GLY A 69 -15.31 28.93 20.58
CA GLY A 69 -16.27 28.12 21.35
C GLY A 69 -15.71 26.78 21.81
N ILE A 70 -14.56 26.35 21.27
CA ILE A 70 -13.87 25.14 21.71
C ILE A 70 -12.74 25.52 22.67
N PRO A 71 -12.69 24.96 23.89
CA PRO A 71 -11.59 25.25 24.81
C PRO A 71 -10.27 24.61 24.32
N PRO A 72 -9.12 25.30 24.47
CA PRO A 72 -7.83 24.72 24.13
C PRO A 72 -7.49 23.56 25.06
N LEU A 73 -6.85 22.53 24.50
CA LEU A 73 -6.25 21.48 25.31
C LEU A 73 -5.03 22.04 26.06
N PRO A 74 -4.79 21.63 27.32
CA PRO A 74 -3.56 21.96 28.00
C PRO A 74 -2.37 21.46 27.19
N ARG A 75 -1.38 22.34 26.93
CA ARG A 75 -0.15 21.93 26.25
C ARG A 75 0.50 20.80 27.06
N PRO A 76 0.86 19.66 26.43
CA PRO A 76 1.51 18.57 27.14
C PRO A 76 2.87 19.02 27.66
N ILE A 77 3.01 19.10 28.99
CA ILE A 77 4.30 19.34 29.67
C ILE A 77 5.17 18.07 29.61
N SER A 78 4.52 16.91 29.53
CA SER A 78 5.13 15.58 29.43
C SER A 78 4.40 14.74 28.39
N GLY A 79 5.09 13.73 27.87
CA GLY A 79 4.55 12.83 26.84
C GLY A 79 4.76 13.31 25.41
N ILE A 80 5.73 14.21 25.20
CA ILE A 80 6.30 14.52 23.90
C ILE A 80 7.72 13.95 23.90
N VAL A 81 8.04 13.13 22.91
CA VAL A 81 9.42 12.73 22.59
C VAL A 81 9.85 13.63 21.44
N GLU A 82 10.67 14.64 21.76
CA GLU A 82 11.22 15.58 20.79
C GLU A 82 12.62 15.15 20.36
N ASP A 83 13.00 15.52 19.14
CA ASP A 83 14.36 15.31 18.61
C ASP A 83 14.82 13.84 18.62
N ASP A 84 13.90 12.88 18.45
CA ASP A 84 14.24 11.47 18.25
C ASP A 84 14.98 11.30 16.92
N GLN A 85 15.98 10.41 16.89
CA GLN A 85 16.80 10.20 15.70
C GLN A 85 16.01 9.39 14.68
N PHE A 86 15.89 9.92 13.46
CA PHE A 86 15.22 9.22 12.36
C PHE A 86 16.27 8.50 11.49
N HIS A 87 16.28 7.17 11.55
CA HIS A 87 17.34 6.32 10.96
C HIS A 87 17.09 5.86 9.52
N MET A 88 16.14 6.45 8.79
CA MET A 88 15.84 6.06 7.41
C MET A 88 16.27 7.16 6.43
N PRO A 89 17.53 7.15 5.97
CA PRO A 89 18.06 8.23 5.15
C PRO A 89 17.63 8.10 3.67
N LEU A 90 17.08 6.94 3.29
CA LEU A 90 16.41 6.71 2.02
C LEU A 90 15.22 5.77 2.23
N MET A 91 14.05 6.19 1.79
CA MET A 91 12.81 5.43 1.80
C MET A 91 12.43 5.12 0.36
N GLN A 92 12.15 3.85 0.06
CA GLN A 92 11.81 3.37 -1.28
C GLN A 92 10.66 2.39 -1.20
N SER A 93 9.63 2.59 -2.04
CA SER A 93 8.43 1.74 -2.07
C SER A 93 8.69 0.29 -2.49
N SER A 94 9.87 0.01 -3.06
CA SER A 94 10.29 -1.33 -3.50
C SER A 94 11.80 -1.46 -3.39
N HIS A 95 12.26 -2.56 -2.78
CA HIS A 95 13.69 -2.92 -2.73
C HIS A 95 14.23 -3.47 -4.05
N ASN A 96 13.34 -3.85 -4.97
CA ASN A 96 13.72 -4.34 -6.29
C ASN A 96 14.07 -3.19 -7.25
N CYS A 97 13.72 -1.95 -6.91
CA CYS A 97 14.10 -0.79 -7.68
C CYS A 97 15.30 -0.11 -7.03
N SER A 98 16.27 0.33 -7.83
CA SER A 98 17.38 1.14 -7.33
C SER A 98 17.14 2.62 -7.65
N VAL A 99 17.56 3.49 -6.72
CA VAL A 99 17.66 4.93 -6.97
C VAL A 99 19.09 5.36 -6.68
N GLU A 100 19.71 5.99 -7.66
CA GLU A 100 21.00 6.65 -7.53
C GLU A 100 20.76 8.16 -7.56
N LEU A 101 21.25 8.88 -6.56
CA LEU A 101 21.15 10.33 -6.50
C LEU A 101 22.44 10.91 -7.08
N CYS A 102 22.44 11.35 -8.33
CA CYS A 102 23.63 11.85 -9.00
C CYS A 102 23.75 13.37 -8.84
N VAL A 103 24.97 13.90 -8.80
CA VAL A 103 25.16 15.35 -8.85
C VAL A 103 24.88 15.86 -10.28
N THR A 104 24.05 16.90 -10.41
CA THR A 104 23.61 17.45 -11.69
C THR A 104 24.81 17.78 -12.58
N GLY A 105 24.83 17.25 -13.80
CA GLY A 105 25.92 17.45 -14.76
C GLY A 105 27.16 16.59 -14.54
N THR A 106 27.15 15.69 -13.55
CA THR A 106 28.22 14.73 -13.30
C THR A 106 27.70 13.29 -13.28
N THR A 107 28.62 12.32 -13.22
CA THR A 107 28.30 10.90 -12.95
C THR A 107 28.55 10.54 -11.49
N GLU A 108 28.86 11.52 -10.65
CA GLU A 108 29.16 11.31 -9.24
C GLU A 108 27.87 11.02 -8.47
N ILE A 109 27.87 9.93 -7.71
CA ILE A 109 26.75 9.55 -6.85
C ILE A 109 26.91 10.31 -5.53
N ALA A 110 25.91 11.12 -5.19
CA ALA A 110 25.84 11.82 -3.92
C ALA A 110 25.63 10.81 -2.78
N ALA A 111 26.47 10.92 -1.76
CA ALA A 111 26.37 10.09 -0.56
C ALA A 111 25.09 10.41 0.23
N ILE A 112 24.58 9.40 0.93
CA ILE A 112 23.44 9.48 1.83
C ILE A 112 23.97 9.33 3.28
N PRO A 113 23.61 10.20 4.25
CA PRO A 113 22.71 11.34 4.12
C PRO A 113 23.27 12.43 3.20
N LEU A 114 22.37 13.11 2.48
CA LEU A 114 22.75 14.13 1.51
C LEU A 114 23.51 15.29 2.16
N THR A 115 24.64 15.66 1.57
CA THR A 115 25.49 16.80 1.96
C THR A 115 25.50 17.94 0.93
N VAL A 116 24.87 17.74 -0.23
CA VAL A 116 24.84 18.69 -1.35
C VAL A 116 23.41 19.11 -1.71
N PRO A 117 23.18 20.36 -2.16
CA PRO A 117 21.82 20.89 -2.28
C PRO A 117 20.92 20.17 -3.30
N PRO A 118 19.59 20.17 -3.10
CA PRO A 118 18.65 19.42 -3.94
C PRO A 118 18.66 19.81 -5.42
N LEU A 119 19.00 21.07 -5.74
CA LEU A 119 19.08 21.54 -7.13
C LEU A 119 20.26 20.90 -7.88
N SER A 120 21.30 20.52 -7.14
CA SER A 120 22.46 19.80 -7.63
C SER A 120 22.26 18.29 -7.62
N ILE A 121 21.06 17.77 -7.32
CA ILE A 121 20.77 16.32 -7.31
C ILE A 121 19.78 15.97 -8.41
N GLU A 122 20.13 14.95 -9.20
CA GLU A 122 19.30 14.32 -10.22
C GLU A 122 19.11 12.82 -9.89
N PRO A 123 17.87 12.34 -9.67
CA PRO A 123 17.64 10.92 -9.39
C PRO A 123 17.72 10.10 -10.68
N ARG A 124 18.47 9.00 -10.65
CA ARG A 124 18.46 7.95 -11.67
C ARG A 124 17.81 6.70 -11.10
N ILE A 125 16.79 6.19 -11.77
CA ILE A 125 15.95 5.09 -11.26
C ILE A 125 16.01 3.91 -12.23
N VAL A 126 16.32 2.73 -11.70
CA VAL A 126 16.17 1.47 -12.42
C VAL A 126 14.93 0.75 -11.90
N LEU A 127 13.92 0.62 -12.75
CA LEU A 127 12.62 0.05 -12.39
C LEU A 127 12.59 -1.47 -12.61
N GLN A 128 12.18 -2.19 -11.58
CA GLN A 128 11.77 -3.60 -11.67
C GLN A 128 10.26 -3.79 -11.39
N THR A 129 9.56 -2.70 -11.08
CA THR A 129 8.11 -2.66 -10.85
C THR A 129 7.48 -1.55 -11.69
N ALA A 130 6.18 -1.68 -11.98
CA ALA A 130 5.45 -0.70 -12.79
C ALA A 130 5.31 0.67 -12.10
N ARG A 131 5.39 0.71 -10.76
CA ARG A 131 5.23 1.92 -9.95
C ARG A 131 6.29 1.92 -8.87
N PHE A 132 6.88 3.07 -8.61
CA PHE A 132 7.95 3.27 -7.65
C PHE A 132 7.91 4.68 -7.08
N ALA A 133 8.11 4.81 -5.77
CA ALA A 133 8.31 6.10 -5.13
C ALA A 133 9.50 6.04 -4.18
N PHE A 134 10.16 7.18 -4.01
CA PHE A 134 11.26 7.32 -3.06
C PHE A 134 11.24 8.69 -2.35
N LEU A 135 11.86 8.72 -1.17
CA LEU A 135 12.08 9.92 -0.38
C LEU A 135 13.44 9.82 0.32
N ALA A 136 14.29 10.81 0.12
CA ALA A 136 15.59 10.97 0.73
C ALA A 136 15.60 12.30 1.51
N PRO A 137 15.38 12.27 2.84
CA PRO A 137 15.49 13.44 3.68
C PRO A 137 16.97 13.78 3.94
N PRO A 138 17.47 14.97 3.55
CA PRO A 138 18.79 15.42 3.97
C PRO A 138 18.89 15.65 5.48
N ALA A 139 20.12 15.66 6.00
CA ALA A 139 20.38 16.03 7.39
C ALA A 139 20.33 17.56 7.59
N PRO A 140 20.00 18.06 8.81
CA PRO A 140 19.48 17.32 9.95
C PRO A 140 18.05 16.80 9.75
N ILE A 141 17.77 15.64 10.37
CA ILE A 141 16.44 15.02 10.41
C ILE A 141 16.05 14.86 11.87
N ARG A 142 14.81 15.22 12.21
CA ARG A 142 14.26 15.15 13.57
C ARG A 142 12.91 14.46 13.53
N LYS A 143 12.59 13.71 14.59
CA LYS A 143 11.28 13.07 14.75
C LYS A 143 10.68 13.50 16.08
N ASP A 144 9.49 14.09 16.02
CA ASP A 144 8.73 14.50 17.20
C ASP A 144 7.47 13.65 17.32
N THR A 145 7.21 13.11 18.52
CA THR A 145 6.19 12.09 18.74
C THR A 145 5.38 12.33 20.00
N LEU A 146 4.05 12.28 19.91
CA LEU A 146 3.18 12.19 21.08
C LEU A 146 3.12 10.75 21.61
N THR A 147 3.10 10.60 22.93
CA THR A 147 2.86 9.29 23.57
C THR A 147 1.45 8.77 23.31
N THR A 148 1.25 7.46 23.47
CA THR A 148 -0.04 6.80 23.29
C THR A 148 -1.16 7.44 24.12
N ALA A 149 -0.87 7.86 25.36
CA ALA A 149 -1.85 8.52 26.22
C ALA A 149 -2.30 9.88 25.64
N ARG A 150 -1.36 10.69 25.11
CA ARG A 150 -1.68 11.98 24.50
C ARG A 150 -2.42 11.83 23.17
N ARG A 151 -2.13 10.78 22.41
CA ARG A 151 -2.90 10.42 21.20
C ARG A 151 -4.35 10.08 21.54
N ALA A 152 -4.55 9.28 22.60
CA ALA A 152 -5.90 8.94 23.08
C ALA A 152 -6.69 10.20 23.51
N GLU A 153 -6.05 11.14 24.22
CA GLU A 153 -6.64 12.44 24.58
C GLU A 153 -7.07 13.24 23.32
N LEU A 154 -6.24 13.24 22.26
CA LEU A 154 -6.61 13.87 20.99
C LEU A 154 -7.75 13.17 20.27
N CYS A 155 -7.82 11.83 20.30
CA CYS A 155 -8.97 11.08 19.79
C CYS A 155 -10.26 11.46 20.52
N GLU A 156 -10.21 11.57 21.85
CA GLU A 156 -11.37 11.99 22.67
C GLU A 156 -11.77 13.43 22.38
N TRP A 157 -10.80 14.35 22.30
CA TRP A 157 -11.05 15.75 21.96
C TRP A 157 -11.68 15.88 20.56
N LEU A 158 -11.10 15.20 19.55
CA LEU A 158 -11.62 15.20 18.20
C LEU A 158 -13.03 14.64 18.15
N THR A 159 -13.28 13.55 18.89
CA THR A 159 -14.62 13.00 19.03
C THR A 159 -15.58 14.07 19.55
N LYS A 160 -15.25 14.71 20.68
CA LYS A 160 -16.16 15.68 21.32
C LYS A 160 -16.50 16.87 20.43
N HIS A 161 -15.53 17.36 19.64
CA HIS A 161 -15.65 18.62 18.92
C HIS A 161 -15.87 18.50 17.41
N ARG A 162 -15.88 17.29 16.83
CA ARG A 162 -15.98 17.06 15.37
C ARG A 162 -17.12 17.80 14.64
N HIS A 163 -18.24 18.07 15.30
CA HIS A 163 -19.37 18.77 14.68
C HIS A 163 -19.11 20.28 14.49
N ASP A 164 -18.17 20.83 15.25
CA ASP A 164 -17.73 22.23 15.17
C ASP A 164 -16.50 22.40 14.26
N LEU A 165 -15.97 21.31 13.70
CA LEU A 165 -14.78 21.27 12.87
C LEU A 165 -15.12 21.04 11.40
N GLN A 166 -14.17 21.35 10.53
CA GLN A 166 -14.30 21.04 9.11
C GLN A 166 -14.34 19.51 8.90
N GLU A 167 -15.08 19.07 7.88
CA GLU A 167 -15.07 17.67 7.48
C GLU A 167 -13.67 17.23 7.05
N GLY A 168 -13.26 16.06 7.53
CA GLY A 168 -11.94 15.50 7.21
C GLY A 168 -10.79 16.15 7.98
N THR A 169 -11.06 16.97 9.00
CA THR A 169 -10.02 17.48 9.89
C THR A 169 -9.25 16.31 10.53
N ILE A 170 -7.93 16.35 10.39
CA ILE A 170 -6.98 15.47 11.07
C ILE A 170 -6.22 16.29 12.12
N ILE A 171 -5.68 15.61 13.15
CA ILE A 171 -4.79 16.24 14.13
C ILE A 171 -3.45 15.51 14.13
N ILE A 172 -2.36 16.25 13.94
CA ILE A 172 -1.01 15.70 13.84
C ILE A 172 -0.53 15.21 15.20
N THR A 173 -0.12 13.94 15.26
CA THR A 173 0.37 13.28 16.48
C THR A 173 1.85 12.89 16.42
N GLU A 174 2.43 12.91 15.24
CA GLU A 174 3.86 12.65 15.05
C GLU A 174 4.34 13.28 13.75
N VAL A 175 5.57 13.76 13.73
CA VAL A 175 6.18 14.34 12.53
C VAL A 175 7.62 13.90 12.35
N VAL A 176 8.01 13.73 11.09
CA VAL A 176 9.43 13.70 10.70
C VAL A 176 9.73 14.99 9.96
N ARG A 177 10.72 15.71 10.46
CA ARG A 177 11.18 16.97 9.91
C ARG A 177 12.56 16.84 9.33
N SER A 178 12.81 17.60 8.28
CA SER A 178 14.14 17.76 7.70
C SER A 178 14.33 19.21 7.27
N SER A 179 15.57 19.57 7.07
CA SER A 179 15.96 20.86 6.49
C SER A 179 15.62 20.93 4.99
N GLY A 180 15.43 19.79 4.32
CA GLY A 180 15.00 19.69 2.92
C GLY A 180 14.39 18.33 2.56
N TRP A 181 14.27 18.01 1.27
CA TRP A 181 13.90 16.69 0.76
C TRP A 181 14.25 16.53 -0.71
N VAL A 182 14.50 15.28 -1.11
CA VAL A 182 14.53 14.83 -2.50
C VAL A 182 13.67 13.59 -2.60
N GLY A 183 12.77 13.51 -3.58
CA GLY A 183 11.89 12.37 -3.76
C GLY A 183 11.30 12.33 -5.16
N GLY A 184 10.38 11.42 -5.37
CA GLY A 184 9.58 11.40 -6.59
C GLY A 184 8.79 10.13 -6.76
N VAL A 185 7.93 10.15 -7.78
CA VAL A 185 7.23 8.97 -8.32
C VAL A 185 7.80 8.67 -9.70
N ALA A 186 8.03 7.39 -9.96
CA ALA A 186 8.31 6.85 -11.27
C ALA A 186 7.29 5.76 -11.62
N THR A 187 6.72 5.86 -12.81
CA THR A 187 5.93 4.78 -13.40
C THR A 187 6.67 4.19 -14.60
N GLY A 188 6.57 2.89 -14.77
CA GLY A 188 7.24 2.12 -15.81
C GLY A 188 6.25 1.39 -16.70
N LYS A 189 6.54 1.37 -18.00
CA LYS A 189 5.86 0.48 -18.95
C LYS A 189 6.63 -0.82 -19.04
N ARG A 190 5.90 -1.94 -18.98
CA ARG A 190 6.48 -3.28 -19.12
C ARG A 190 6.99 -3.46 -20.55
N THR A 191 8.28 -3.64 -20.72
CA THR A 191 8.88 -4.07 -21.98
C THR A 191 9.00 -5.58 -21.95
N GLN A 192 8.14 -6.26 -22.71
CA GLN A 192 8.27 -7.70 -22.90
C GLN A 192 9.36 -7.96 -23.94
N THR A 193 10.55 -8.33 -23.48
CA THR A 193 11.57 -8.92 -24.35
C THR A 193 11.16 -10.35 -24.67
N ALA A 194 10.66 -10.58 -25.89
CA ALA A 194 10.39 -11.93 -26.38
C ALA A 194 11.70 -12.74 -26.39
N ALA A 195 11.69 -13.91 -25.76
CA ALA A 195 12.85 -14.78 -25.70
C ALA A 195 13.14 -15.37 -27.10
N THR A 196 14.34 -15.15 -27.61
CA THR A 196 14.80 -15.81 -28.84
C THR A 196 15.22 -17.24 -28.50
N VAL A 197 14.48 -18.23 -29.00
CA VAL A 197 14.77 -19.66 -28.80
C VAL A 197 16.03 -20.04 -29.59
N GLY A 198 17.14 -20.25 -28.88
CA GLY A 198 18.35 -20.84 -29.45
C GLY A 198 18.29 -22.37 -29.46
N ALA A 199 18.62 -23.00 -30.58
CA ALA A 199 18.72 -24.45 -30.72
C ALA A 199 19.90 -24.98 -29.87
N GLY A 200 19.64 -25.44 -28.65
CA GLY A 200 20.70 -26.04 -27.81
C GLY A 200 20.42 -26.23 -26.32
N GLY A 201 19.31 -25.71 -25.78
CA GLY A 201 18.94 -25.92 -24.38
C GLY A 201 18.12 -24.75 -23.87
N ALA A 202 16.86 -25.00 -23.53
CA ALA A 202 15.92 -23.96 -23.14
C ALA A 202 16.02 -23.67 -21.63
N SER A 203 16.71 -22.59 -21.26
CA SER A 203 16.41 -21.88 -20.01
C SER A 203 15.64 -20.61 -20.37
N VAL A 204 14.34 -20.60 -20.08
CA VAL A 204 13.50 -19.41 -20.26
C VAL A 204 13.52 -18.63 -18.96
N SER A 205 14.50 -17.74 -18.81
CA SER A 205 14.44 -16.70 -17.78
C SER A 205 13.72 -15.50 -18.38
N ALA A 206 12.41 -15.41 -18.17
CA ALA A 206 11.62 -14.25 -18.58
C ALA A 206 11.83 -13.13 -17.53
N SER A 207 12.86 -12.30 -17.71
CA SER A 207 12.97 -11.05 -16.95
C SER A 207 12.07 -10.00 -17.61
N ALA A 208 11.09 -9.49 -16.86
CA ALA A 208 10.33 -8.32 -17.28
C ALA A 208 11.16 -7.08 -16.93
N ALA A 209 11.70 -6.40 -17.93
CA ALA A 209 12.25 -5.07 -17.75
C ALA A 209 11.12 -4.04 -17.77
N TYR A 210 11.25 -2.96 -17.00
CA TYR A 210 10.37 -1.81 -17.08
C TYR A 210 11.19 -0.61 -17.53
N THR A 211 10.72 0.07 -18.56
CA THR A 211 11.25 1.37 -18.96
C THR A 211 10.43 2.47 -18.31
N THR A 212 11.09 3.42 -17.63
CA THR A 212 10.44 4.58 -17.00
C THR A 212 9.63 5.35 -18.03
N SER A 213 8.32 5.36 -17.89
CA SER A 213 7.39 6.10 -18.76
C SER A 213 7.09 7.50 -18.25
N LEU A 214 7.05 7.67 -16.93
CA LEU A 214 6.84 8.96 -16.30
C LEU A 214 7.73 9.05 -15.07
N MET A 215 8.40 10.18 -14.92
CA MET A 215 9.12 10.54 -13.70
C MET A 215 8.64 11.92 -13.25
N ALA A 216 8.19 12.00 -12.00
CA ALA A 216 7.82 13.23 -11.33
C ALA A 216 8.73 13.39 -10.10
N PRO A 217 9.87 14.09 -10.23
CA PRO A 217 10.70 14.40 -9.08
C PRO A 217 10.01 15.46 -8.21
N VAL A 218 10.27 15.41 -6.91
CA VAL A 218 9.89 16.44 -5.95
C VAL A 218 11.07 16.76 -5.06
N ARG A 219 11.34 18.03 -4.82
CA ARG A 219 12.47 18.47 -4.02
C ARG A 219 12.20 19.83 -3.38
N GLY A 220 12.92 20.12 -2.31
CA GLY A 220 12.97 21.47 -1.76
C GLY A 220 13.73 21.56 -0.44
N PRO A 221 13.89 22.79 0.09
CA PRO A 221 14.05 24.01 -0.71
C PRO A 221 15.37 23.99 -1.51
N ASP A 222 15.47 24.78 -2.58
CA ASP A 222 16.66 24.78 -3.47
C ASP A 222 17.95 25.23 -2.75
N ASN A 223 17.79 26.03 -1.71
CA ASN A 223 18.88 26.62 -0.93
C ASN A 223 19.10 25.93 0.42
N TRP A 224 18.63 24.69 0.57
CA TRP A 224 18.89 23.90 1.77
C TRP A 224 20.40 23.78 2.04
N SER A 225 20.76 23.76 3.33
CA SER A 225 22.09 23.47 3.84
C SER A 225 22.04 22.40 4.93
N PRO A 226 23.07 21.54 5.07
CA PRO A 226 23.23 20.65 6.22
C PRO A 226 23.29 21.37 7.57
N LEU A 227 23.53 22.68 7.57
CA LEU A 227 23.56 23.53 8.77
C LEU A 227 22.21 24.17 9.07
N ASP A 228 21.22 24.06 8.17
CA ASP A 228 19.88 24.60 8.40
C ASP A 228 19.11 23.76 9.42
N ASP A 229 18.18 24.39 10.13
CA ASP A 229 17.26 23.69 11.02
C ASP A 229 16.33 22.74 10.23
N ALA A 230 15.88 21.67 10.90
CA ALA A 230 14.88 20.75 10.36
C ALA A 230 13.48 21.40 10.38
N GLY A 231 13.28 22.39 9.53
CA GLY A 231 12.11 23.25 9.52
C GLY A 231 10.94 22.75 8.68
N TYR A 232 11.13 21.74 7.81
CA TYR A 232 10.09 21.23 6.92
C TYR A 232 9.51 19.92 7.42
N THR A 233 8.18 19.84 7.48
CA THR A 233 7.46 18.61 7.85
C THR A 233 7.28 17.72 6.64
N LEU A 234 7.92 16.55 6.63
CA LEU A 234 7.93 15.62 5.50
C LEU A 234 6.88 14.52 5.65
N ILE A 235 6.80 13.92 6.83
CA ILE A 235 5.97 12.75 7.12
C ILE A 235 5.15 13.05 8.35
N VAL A 236 3.87 12.69 8.32
CA VAL A 236 2.95 12.91 9.43
C VAL A 236 2.25 11.62 9.85
N ASN A 237 2.11 11.46 11.16
CA ASN A 237 1.14 10.58 11.81
C ASN A 237 0.03 11.47 12.36
N TYR A 238 -1.20 11.01 12.33
CA TYR A 238 -2.34 11.80 12.75
C TYR A 238 -3.48 10.95 13.27
N VAL A 239 -4.36 11.58 14.03
CA VAL A 239 -5.68 11.05 14.36
C VAL A 239 -6.71 11.62 13.40
N ALA A 240 -7.69 10.80 13.04
CA ALA A 240 -8.79 11.19 12.17
C ALA A 240 -10.12 10.66 12.73
N ALA A 241 -11.19 11.39 12.47
CA ALA A 241 -12.56 10.98 12.78
C ALA A 241 -13.42 11.04 11.53
N ARG A 242 -14.30 10.05 11.38
CA ARG A 242 -15.27 9.95 10.28
C ARG A 242 -16.65 9.74 10.87
N THR A 243 -17.63 10.45 10.34
CA THR A 243 -19.04 10.27 10.73
C THR A 243 -19.81 9.58 9.62
N ARG A 244 -20.86 8.83 9.99
CA ARG A 244 -21.74 8.20 9.00
C ARG A 244 -22.41 9.22 8.09
N LEU A 245 -22.84 10.36 8.63
CA LEU A 245 -23.55 11.39 7.87
C LEU A 245 -22.66 11.95 6.75
N GLN A 246 -21.42 12.33 7.06
CA GLN A 246 -20.42 12.78 6.09
C GLN A 246 -20.30 11.81 4.92
N ARG A 247 -20.19 10.52 5.25
CA ARG A 247 -20.09 9.46 4.26
C ARG A 247 -21.32 9.31 3.39
N LEU A 248 -22.53 9.40 3.95
CA LEU A 248 -23.77 9.38 3.19
C LEU A 248 -23.86 10.58 2.23
N VAL A 249 -23.42 11.75 2.68
CA VAL A 249 -23.36 12.96 1.84
C VAL A 249 -22.37 12.77 0.69
N LEU A 250 -21.16 12.24 0.96
CA LEU A 250 -20.17 11.95 -0.09
C LEU A 250 -20.70 10.92 -1.10
N LYS A 251 -21.34 9.84 -0.64
CA LYS A 251 -21.97 8.85 -1.52
C LYS A 251 -23.10 9.45 -2.36
N ALA A 252 -23.93 10.30 -1.77
CA ALA A 252 -25.01 10.97 -2.47
C ALA A 252 -24.47 11.94 -3.53
N LYS A 253 -23.44 12.73 -3.20
CA LYS A 253 -22.74 13.61 -4.15
C LYS A 253 -22.16 12.81 -5.32
N ALA A 254 -21.43 11.73 -5.04
CA ALA A 254 -20.88 10.86 -6.08
C ALA A 254 -21.98 10.31 -7.01
N ALA A 255 -23.09 9.79 -6.44
CA ALA A 255 -24.21 9.28 -7.22
C ALA A 255 -24.89 10.34 -8.09
N LEU A 256 -25.01 11.57 -7.60
CA LEU A 256 -25.55 12.71 -8.35
C LEU A 256 -24.61 13.13 -9.49
N SER A 257 -23.30 13.16 -9.25
CA SER A 257 -22.29 13.47 -10.27
C SER A 257 -22.27 12.43 -11.40
N THR A 258 -22.40 11.14 -11.09
CA THR A 258 -22.50 10.08 -12.10
C THR A 258 -23.80 10.16 -12.92
N SER A 259 -24.89 10.65 -12.33
CA SER A 259 -26.16 10.80 -13.04
C SER A 259 -26.12 11.96 -14.04
N ALA A 260 -25.43 13.06 -13.69
CA ALA A 260 -25.29 14.23 -14.57
C ALA A 260 -24.43 13.96 -15.82
N SER A 261 -23.40 13.10 -15.72
CA SER A 261 -22.55 12.77 -16.88
C SER A 261 -23.25 11.86 -17.90
N ARG A 262 -24.22 11.04 -17.47
CA ARG A 262 -24.93 10.10 -18.35
C ARG A 262 -26.04 10.76 -19.19
N GLY A 263 -26.58 11.90 -18.73
CA GLY A 263 -27.68 12.61 -19.41
C GLY A 263 -27.30 13.39 -20.66
N ARG A 264 -25.99 13.59 -20.94
CA ARG A 264 -25.52 14.39 -22.09
C ARG A 264 -25.11 13.58 -23.32
N ALA A 265 -25.18 12.24 -23.26
CA ALA A 265 -24.70 11.37 -24.33
C ALA A 265 -25.82 10.81 -25.23
N SER A 266 -27.07 11.29 -25.16
CA SER A 266 -28.21 10.69 -25.86
C SER A 266 -29.19 11.68 -26.52
N GLU A 267 -28.76 12.88 -26.89
CA GLU A 267 -29.52 13.79 -27.76
C GLU A 267 -28.71 14.11 -29.03
N ASP A 268 -28.45 13.11 -29.88
CA ASP A 268 -27.93 13.40 -31.22
C ASP A 268 -28.19 12.29 -32.25
N VAL A 269 -29.45 11.84 -32.40
CA VAL A 269 -29.92 11.21 -33.66
C VAL A 269 -31.45 11.42 -33.79
N ALA A 270 -31.88 12.58 -34.28
CA ALA A 270 -33.08 12.71 -35.13
C ALA A 270 -33.38 14.19 -35.43
N SER A 271 -32.85 14.70 -36.55
CA SER A 271 -33.55 15.71 -37.34
C SER A 271 -33.02 15.69 -38.77
N GLU A 272 -33.77 15.01 -39.63
CA GLU A 272 -33.68 15.06 -41.08
C GLU A 272 -34.18 16.41 -41.64
N HIS A 273 -33.49 16.87 -42.67
CA HIS A 273 -33.96 17.62 -43.84
C HIS A 273 -34.80 18.90 -43.67
N HIS A 274 -34.20 20.04 -44.03
CA HIS A 274 -34.66 20.81 -45.20
C HIS A 274 -33.52 21.58 -45.88
N THR A 275 -33.44 21.33 -47.20
CA THR A 275 -32.60 21.94 -48.23
C THR A 275 -32.93 23.41 -48.52
N ALA A 276 -31.91 24.25 -48.71
CA ALA A 276 -31.88 25.24 -49.80
C ALA A 276 -30.46 25.81 -50.02
N SER A 277 -30.05 25.79 -51.29
CA SER A 277 -28.80 26.25 -51.86
C SER A 277 -28.47 27.73 -51.64
N SER A 278 -27.19 28.06 -51.49
CA SER A 278 -26.59 29.10 -52.36
C SER A 278 -25.08 28.86 -52.52
N THR A 279 -24.70 28.82 -53.79
CA THR A 279 -23.38 28.61 -54.39
C THR A 279 -22.61 29.93 -54.44
N LEU A 280 -21.27 29.87 -54.35
CA LEU A 280 -20.21 30.79 -54.85
C LEU A 280 -19.11 30.93 -53.76
N ARG A 281 -17.80 30.93 -54.02
CA ARG A 281 -16.91 30.56 -55.13
C ARG A 281 -15.48 30.83 -54.60
N GLN A 282 -14.49 29.99 -54.95
CA GLN A 282 -13.03 30.26 -55.09
C GLN A 282 -12.27 30.87 -53.88
N GLU A 283 -11.03 30.53 -53.52
CA GLU A 283 -9.92 29.92 -54.27
C GLU A 283 -8.81 29.49 -53.27
N SER A 284 -8.24 28.32 -53.54
CA SER A 284 -6.82 27.92 -53.45
C SER A 284 -5.87 28.54 -52.42
N SER A 285 -5.22 27.68 -51.64
CA SER A 285 -3.75 27.48 -51.76
C SER A 285 -3.26 26.20 -51.10
N ASN A 286 -2.32 25.55 -51.79
CA ASN A 286 -1.65 24.29 -51.50
C ASN A 286 -0.96 24.24 -50.12
N SER A 287 -0.98 23.06 -49.50
CA SER A 287 0.18 22.57 -48.75
C SER A 287 0.21 21.04 -48.80
N GLU A 288 1.24 20.53 -49.47
CA GLU A 288 1.67 19.15 -49.43
C GLU A 288 2.21 18.83 -48.03
N HIS A 289 1.70 17.79 -47.37
CA HIS A 289 2.45 17.15 -46.29
C HIS A 289 2.16 15.65 -46.20
N VAL A 290 3.15 14.88 -46.66
CA VAL A 290 3.59 13.52 -46.32
C VAL A 290 2.61 12.65 -45.51
N THR A 291 2.04 11.66 -46.18
CA THR A 291 1.46 10.44 -45.60
C THR A 291 2.57 9.55 -45.04
N ALA A 292 2.63 9.40 -43.72
CA ALA A 292 3.33 8.31 -43.06
C ALA A 292 2.29 7.32 -42.53
N GLU A 293 2.23 6.16 -43.16
CA GLU A 293 1.50 4.99 -42.66
C GLU A 293 2.18 4.51 -41.38
N GLY A 294 1.52 4.73 -40.25
CA GLY A 294 1.93 4.22 -38.94
C GLY A 294 1.14 2.96 -38.61
N GLU A 295 1.84 1.83 -38.60
CA GLU A 295 1.36 0.52 -38.18
C GLU A 295 0.68 0.58 -36.79
N GLY A 296 -0.52 0.01 -36.72
CA GLY A 296 -1.30 -0.10 -35.49
C GLY A 296 -0.62 -1.02 -34.49
N LEU A 297 -0.18 -0.43 -33.37
CA LEU A 297 0.18 -1.17 -32.17
C LEU A 297 -1.07 -1.36 -31.32
N ASP A 298 -1.44 -2.63 -31.14
CA ASP A 298 -2.38 -3.13 -30.15
C ASP A 298 -2.13 -2.48 -28.78
N GLN A 299 -3.00 -1.53 -28.41
CA GLN A 299 -3.12 -1.08 -27.03
C GLN A 299 -3.79 -2.22 -26.26
N ALA A 300 -2.99 -2.95 -25.48
CA ALA A 300 -3.51 -3.84 -24.47
C ALA A 300 -4.48 -3.06 -23.55
N PRO A 301 -5.66 -3.62 -23.23
CA PRO A 301 -6.63 -2.94 -22.37
C PRO A 301 -6.00 -2.77 -20.99
N LEU A 302 -5.72 -1.51 -20.64
CA LEU A 302 -5.51 -1.14 -19.25
C LEU A 302 -6.89 -1.17 -18.61
N ASP A 303 -7.16 -2.22 -17.82
CA ASP A 303 -8.29 -2.28 -16.90
C ASP A 303 -8.10 -1.20 -15.81
N GLU A 304 -8.28 0.06 -16.18
CA GLU A 304 -8.40 1.21 -15.28
C GLU A 304 -9.88 1.37 -14.90
N ASP A 305 -10.39 0.43 -14.10
CA ASP A 305 -11.68 0.60 -13.41
C ASP A 305 -11.52 1.48 -12.16
N GLU A 306 -10.98 2.69 -12.35
CA GLU A 306 -11.01 3.76 -11.36
C GLU A 306 -11.77 4.94 -11.96
N GLY A 307 -13.10 4.89 -11.82
CA GLY A 307 -13.96 6.06 -11.97
C GLY A 307 -13.51 7.15 -11.00
N GLY A 308 -12.58 8.00 -11.45
CA GLY A 308 -11.99 9.07 -10.65
C GLY A 308 -13.05 10.06 -10.21
N ASP A 309 -13.35 10.07 -8.92
CA ASP A 309 -14.21 11.07 -8.30
C ASP A 309 -13.56 12.46 -8.45
N PRO A 310 -14.16 13.40 -9.21
CA PRO A 310 -13.52 14.68 -9.55
C PRO A 310 -13.34 15.62 -8.35
N GLU A 311 -13.99 15.35 -7.21
CA GLU A 311 -13.81 16.08 -5.95
C GLU A 311 -12.79 15.41 -4.99
N GLY A 312 -12.00 14.46 -5.51
CA GLY A 312 -11.07 13.57 -4.81
C GLY A 312 -10.29 14.16 -3.63
N HIS A 313 -10.86 14.00 -2.45
CA HIS A 313 -10.10 14.03 -1.21
C HIS A 313 -9.04 12.92 -1.23
N ASP A 314 -7.85 13.21 -0.71
CA ASP A 314 -6.75 12.24 -0.60
C ASP A 314 -7.18 11.05 0.29
N SER A 315 -7.76 10.00 -0.33
CA SER A 315 -8.30 8.82 0.35
C SER A 315 -7.17 7.93 0.83
N ASN A 316 -6.69 8.23 2.03
CA ASN A 316 -5.66 7.47 2.71
C ASN A 316 -6.22 6.16 3.33
N LEU A 317 -5.35 5.20 3.63
CA LEU A 317 -5.77 3.89 4.16
C LEU A 317 -6.57 3.99 5.46
N LEU A 318 -6.19 4.90 6.37
CA LEU A 318 -6.91 5.08 7.63
C LEU A 318 -8.36 5.52 7.36
N THR A 319 -8.58 6.49 6.47
CA THR A 319 -9.91 6.91 6.04
C THR A 319 -10.70 5.74 5.46
N ARG A 320 -10.08 4.91 4.62
CA ARG A 320 -10.73 3.70 4.06
C ARG A 320 -11.12 2.70 5.15
N VAL A 321 -10.26 2.49 6.15
CA VAL A 321 -10.54 1.61 7.29
C VAL A 321 -11.69 2.18 8.13
N LEU A 322 -11.68 3.47 8.43
CA LEU A 322 -12.73 4.14 9.19
C LEU A 322 -14.08 4.07 8.46
N ASP A 323 -14.08 4.33 7.14
CA ASP A 323 -15.28 4.25 6.31
C ASP A 323 -15.83 2.81 6.23
N LYS A 324 -14.96 1.80 6.20
CA LYS A 324 -15.33 0.38 6.25
C LYS A 324 -15.96 -0.01 7.60
N ILE A 325 -15.42 0.47 8.72
CA ILE A 325 -16.02 0.23 10.05
C ILE A 325 -17.44 0.80 10.09
N LEU A 326 -17.64 2.01 9.57
CA LEU A 326 -18.95 2.67 9.51
C LEU A 326 -19.95 1.94 8.60
N ASP A 327 -19.48 1.28 7.54
CA ASP A 327 -20.24 0.39 6.66
C ASP A 327 -20.73 -0.86 7.37
N GLU A 328 -19.80 -1.57 8.00
CA GLU A 328 -20.05 -2.90 8.54
C GLU A 328 -20.79 -2.84 9.87
N ASN A 329 -20.85 -1.67 10.52
CA ASN A 329 -21.43 -1.51 11.85
C ASN A 329 -22.52 -0.44 11.88
N TYR A 330 -23.75 -0.79 11.49
CA TYR A 330 -24.91 0.12 11.47
C TYR A 330 -25.23 0.81 12.81
N LEU A 331 -24.70 0.31 13.94
CA LEU A 331 -24.86 0.95 15.26
C LEU A 331 -23.80 2.01 15.57
N VAL A 332 -22.73 2.10 14.80
CA VAL A 332 -21.63 3.05 15.01
C VAL A 332 -21.89 4.32 14.18
N ASP A 333 -22.00 5.46 14.84
CA ASP A 333 -22.24 6.76 14.20
C ASP A 333 -20.92 7.44 13.78
N VAL A 334 -19.85 7.16 14.54
CA VAL A 334 -18.54 7.77 14.37
C VAL A 334 -17.45 6.71 14.52
N ALA A 335 -16.48 6.73 13.61
CA ALA A 335 -15.25 5.95 13.75
C ALA A 335 -14.07 6.91 13.94
N VAL A 336 -13.22 6.64 14.93
CA VAL A 336 -12.04 7.45 15.25
C VAL A 336 -10.84 6.53 15.35
N GLY A 337 -9.72 6.95 14.79
CA GLY A 337 -8.48 6.17 14.83
C GLY A 337 -7.24 7.03 14.76
N ASP A 338 -6.18 6.54 15.40
CA ASP A 338 -4.81 7.03 15.23
C ASP A 338 -4.13 6.22 14.15
N TRP A 339 -3.39 6.88 13.26
CA TRP A 339 -2.71 6.20 12.16
C TRP A 339 -1.65 5.17 12.60
N SER A 340 -1.16 5.22 13.83
CA SER A 340 -0.32 4.16 14.40
C SER A 340 -0.95 2.76 14.35
N CYS A 341 -2.28 2.63 14.33
CA CYS A 341 -2.93 1.32 14.14
C CYS A 341 -2.58 0.71 12.77
N VAL A 342 -2.42 1.55 11.75
CA VAL A 342 -1.97 1.18 10.40
C VAL A 342 -0.47 0.88 10.40
N THR A 343 0.34 1.69 11.09
CA THR A 343 1.78 1.42 11.22
C THR A 343 2.03 0.06 11.88
N ASN A 344 1.30 -0.26 12.95
CA ASN A 344 1.43 -1.52 13.70
C ASN A 344 1.02 -2.73 12.86
N LEU A 345 -0.03 -2.58 12.04
CA LEU A 345 -0.46 -3.61 11.08
C LEU A 345 0.69 -4.03 10.17
N PHE A 346 1.40 -3.04 9.62
CA PHE A 346 2.49 -3.30 8.68
C PHE A 346 3.73 -3.83 9.36
N ALA A 347 4.09 -3.29 10.53
CA ALA A 347 5.19 -3.84 11.32
C ALA A 347 4.98 -5.34 11.62
N ALA A 348 3.75 -5.74 11.98
CA ALA A 348 3.41 -7.14 12.19
C ALA A 348 3.49 -7.98 10.91
N SER A 349 3.08 -7.42 9.76
CA SER A 349 3.13 -8.12 8.47
C SER A 349 4.56 -8.34 7.96
N THR A 350 5.46 -7.37 8.15
CA THR A 350 6.86 -7.48 7.70
C THR A 350 7.60 -8.58 8.45
N LEU A 351 7.30 -8.76 9.75
CA LEU A 351 7.84 -9.86 10.55
C LEU A 351 7.37 -11.23 10.04
N ASN A 352 6.13 -11.32 9.54
CA ASN A 352 5.58 -12.58 9.00
C ASN A 352 6.04 -12.88 7.57
N ASN A 353 6.27 -11.86 6.73
CA ASN A 353 6.60 -12.08 5.32
C ASN A 353 8.04 -12.50 5.05
N GLN A 354 8.94 -12.44 6.04
CA GLN A 354 10.27 -13.04 5.89
C GLN A 354 10.24 -14.56 5.67
N SER A 355 9.10 -15.22 5.93
CA SER A 355 8.96 -16.67 5.78
C SER A 355 8.10 -17.14 4.59
N SER A 356 7.39 -16.25 3.88
CA SER A 356 6.59 -16.68 2.72
C SER A 356 6.35 -15.56 1.71
N SER A 357 6.65 -15.82 0.43
CA SER A 357 6.46 -14.92 -0.72
C SER A 357 4.97 -14.73 -1.11
N THR A 358 4.04 -14.87 -0.17
CA THR A 358 2.61 -14.87 -0.46
C THR A 358 2.12 -13.45 -0.75
N ARG A 359 1.56 -13.23 -1.93
CA ARG A 359 1.03 -11.92 -2.38
C ARG A 359 -0.06 -11.41 -1.42
N ILE A 360 0.09 -10.16 -0.97
CA ILE A 360 -0.85 -9.44 -0.08
C ILE A 360 -2.16 -9.06 -0.78
N ASP A 361 -2.27 -9.29 -2.08
CA ASP A 361 -3.36 -8.82 -2.95
C ASP A 361 -4.78 -9.27 -2.51
N HIS A 362 -4.89 -10.25 -1.60
CA HIS A 362 -6.17 -10.73 -1.06
C HIS A 362 -6.31 -10.62 0.47
N ALA A 363 -5.43 -9.89 1.15
CA ALA A 363 -5.52 -9.74 2.60
C ALA A 363 -6.70 -8.82 2.97
N GLN A 364 -7.63 -9.32 3.78
CA GLN A 364 -8.73 -8.54 4.32
C GLN A 364 -8.25 -7.84 5.60
N ILE A 365 -8.29 -6.51 5.62
CA ILE A 365 -8.04 -5.75 6.85
C ILE A 365 -9.29 -5.88 7.75
N SER A 366 -9.09 -6.40 8.95
CA SER A 366 -10.08 -6.47 10.02
C SER A 366 -9.66 -5.53 11.15
N ALA A 367 -10.61 -4.77 11.68
CA ALA A 367 -10.39 -3.81 12.74
C ALA A 367 -11.09 -4.25 14.02
N THR A 368 -10.39 -4.19 15.13
CA THR A 368 -10.98 -4.28 16.46
C THR A 368 -11.05 -2.89 17.07
N PHE A 369 -12.14 -2.61 17.75
CA PHE A 369 -12.39 -1.28 18.26
C PHE A 369 -13.26 -1.33 19.51
N ASP A 370 -13.03 -0.38 20.40
CA ASP A 370 -13.85 -0.12 21.58
C ASP A 370 -15.06 0.74 21.19
N LYS A 371 -16.26 0.31 21.60
CA LYS A 371 -17.50 1.05 21.34
C LYS A 371 -17.88 1.83 22.59
N ARG A 372 -17.97 3.16 22.46
CA ARG A 372 -18.39 4.05 23.55
C ARG A 372 -19.59 4.88 23.14
N THR A 373 -20.53 5.06 24.05
CA THR A 373 -21.60 6.03 23.85
C THR A 373 -21.14 7.39 24.38
N VAL A 374 -21.09 8.38 23.49
CA VAL A 374 -20.72 9.76 23.84
C VAL A 374 -21.98 10.62 23.76
N VAL A 375 -22.25 11.35 24.85
CA VAL A 375 -23.33 12.34 24.87
C VAL A 375 -22.79 13.63 24.24
N SER A 376 -23.31 13.97 23.07
CA SER A 376 -23.08 15.24 22.39
C SER A 376 -24.28 16.16 22.59
N GLY A 377 -24.13 17.45 22.27
CA GLY A 377 -25.21 18.43 22.41
C GLY A 377 -26.47 18.10 21.61
N SER A 378 -26.37 17.22 20.60
CA SER A 378 -27.47 16.77 19.74
C SER A 378 -28.06 15.40 20.12
N GLY A 379 -27.48 14.69 21.09
CA GLY A 379 -27.97 13.38 21.53
C GLY A 379 -26.85 12.43 21.99
N SER A 380 -27.18 11.14 22.10
CA SER A 380 -26.17 10.10 22.32
C SER A 380 -25.73 9.52 20.98
N GLU A 381 -24.42 9.48 20.74
CA GLU A 381 -23.81 8.90 19.54
C GLU A 381 -22.90 7.75 19.93
N THR A 382 -22.88 6.68 19.13
CA THR A 382 -21.98 5.54 19.36
C THR A 382 -20.70 5.73 18.56
N VAL A 383 -19.58 5.76 19.26
CA VAL A 383 -18.24 6.00 18.73
C VAL A 383 -17.42 4.73 18.80
N ALA A 384 -16.79 4.36 17.68
CA ALA A 384 -15.82 3.28 17.59
C ALA A 384 -14.39 3.85 17.63
N TYR A 385 -13.62 3.51 18.65
CA TYR A 385 -12.20 3.84 18.74
C TYR A 385 -11.37 2.65 18.26
N ILE A 386 -10.62 2.81 17.17
CA ILE A 386 -9.78 1.72 16.65
C ILE A 386 -8.63 1.45 17.64
N ASP A 387 -8.58 0.22 18.15
CA ASP A 387 -7.50 -0.24 19.02
C ASP A 387 -6.36 -0.85 18.21
N HIS A 388 -6.70 -1.81 17.35
CA HIS A 388 -5.73 -2.51 16.52
C HIS A 388 -6.35 -2.96 15.18
N LEU A 389 -5.48 -3.13 14.19
CA LEU A 389 -5.81 -3.70 12.90
C LEU A 389 -5.12 -5.06 12.77
N THR A 390 -5.76 -5.98 12.07
CA THR A 390 -5.19 -7.29 11.72
C THR A 390 -5.39 -7.55 10.23
N LEU A 391 -4.38 -8.17 9.60
CA LEU A 391 -4.50 -8.69 8.24
C LEU A 391 -4.97 -10.12 8.35
N GLN A 392 -6.23 -10.35 7.97
CA GLN A 392 -6.76 -11.68 7.78
C GLN A 392 -6.46 -12.09 6.36
N THR A 393 -5.46 -12.94 6.18
CA THR A 393 -5.31 -13.67 4.93
C THR A 393 -6.47 -14.65 4.90
N GLN A 394 -7.46 -14.41 4.03
CA GLN A 394 -8.37 -15.49 3.69
C GLN A 394 -7.46 -16.57 3.10
N GLU A 395 -7.27 -17.67 3.84
CA GLU A 395 -6.93 -18.92 3.20
C GLU A 395 -8.10 -19.17 2.26
N LEU A 396 -7.93 -18.74 1.02
CA LEU A 396 -8.79 -19.15 -0.07
C LEU A 396 -8.72 -20.65 0.03
N GLU A 397 -9.77 -21.29 0.55
CA GLU A 397 -9.87 -22.74 0.65
C GLU A 397 -9.69 -23.21 -0.78
N ARG A 398 -8.44 -23.52 -1.16
CA ARG A 398 -8.15 -24.07 -2.46
C ARG A 398 -9.00 -25.32 -2.43
N PRO A 399 -10.04 -25.44 -3.29
CA PRO A 399 -10.91 -26.60 -3.27
C PRO A 399 -9.96 -27.77 -3.32
N SER A 400 -9.95 -28.56 -2.23
CA SER A 400 -8.94 -29.59 -2.08
C SER A 400 -8.91 -30.40 -3.37
N LEU A 401 -7.74 -30.86 -3.83
CA LEU A 401 -7.71 -31.70 -5.03
C LEU A 401 -8.67 -32.91 -4.91
N VAL A 402 -9.04 -33.27 -3.67
CA VAL A 402 -10.10 -34.22 -3.32
C VAL A 402 -11.52 -33.73 -3.65
N SER A 403 -11.87 -32.45 -3.45
CA SER A 403 -13.18 -31.90 -3.84
C SER A 403 -13.31 -31.72 -5.36
N ILE A 404 -12.23 -31.32 -6.05
CA ILE A 404 -12.19 -31.29 -7.53
C ILE A 404 -12.26 -32.71 -8.10
N ALA A 405 -11.57 -33.69 -7.50
CA ALA A 405 -11.65 -35.09 -7.88
C ALA A 405 -13.05 -35.70 -7.63
N ARG A 406 -13.71 -35.33 -6.53
CA ARG A 406 -15.10 -35.77 -6.23
C ARG A 406 -16.12 -35.13 -7.16
N GLN A 407 -15.96 -33.85 -7.53
CA GLN A 407 -16.88 -33.19 -8.47
C GLN A 407 -16.72 -33.71 -9.91
N ARG A 408 -15.52 -34.18 -10.31
CA ARG A 408 -15.32 -34.87 -11.59
C ARG A 408 -15.77 -36.33 -11.59
N ALA A 409 -16.12 -36.92 -10.44
CA ALA A 409 -16.57 -38.31 -10.31
C ALA A 409 -18.09 -38.51 -10.48
N ILE A 410 -18.88 -37.46 -10.71
CA ILE A 410 -20.35 -37.56 -10.90
C ILE A 410 -20.71 -37.36 -12.39
N LYS A 411 -20.21 -38.26 -13.23
CA LYS A 411 -20.85 -38.61 -14.50
C LYS A 411 -20.49 -40.08 -14.74
N PRO A 412 -21.43 -41.04 -14.61
CA PRO A 412 -21.09 -42.44 -14.72
C PRO A 412 -20.84 -42.79 -16.20
N PRO A 413 -19.64 -43.26 -16.59
CA PRO A 413 -19.46 -43.95 -17.85
C PRO A 413 -19.82 -45.43 -17.67
N PRO A 414 -20.15 -46.14 -18.77
CA PRO A 414 -20.65 -47.50 -18.70
C PRO A 414 -19.57 -48.45 -18.18
N GLN A 415 -20.02 -49.38 -17.34
CA GLN A 415 -19.27 -50.50 -16.80
C GLN A 415 -18.48 -51.22 -17.91
N ARG A 416 -17.15 -51.23 -17.80
CA ARG A 416 -16.28 -52.34 -18.23
C ARG A 416 -14.84 -52.07 -17.81
N TYR A 417 -14.20 -53.15 -17.34
CA TYR A 417 -12.79 -53.33 -16.96
C TYR A 417 -12.37 -52.95 -15.53
N SER A 418 -12.35 -54.02 -14.75
CA SER A 418 -11.49 -54.34 -13.60
C SER A 418 -10.00 -54.14 -13.86
N GLN A 419 -9.28 -53.85 -12.75
CA GLN A 419 -7.84 -54.05 -12.53
C GLN A 419 -6.87 -53.13 -13.30
N ALA A 420 -6.44 -52.04 -12.63
CA ALA A 420 -5.05 -51.55 -12.55
C ALA A 420 -5.05 -50.08 -12.09
N ALA A 421 -4.80 -49.84 -10.79
CA ALA A 421 -4.20 -48.60 -10.26
C ALA A 421 -4.24 -48.62 -8.72
N SER A 422 -3.40 -49.46 -8.13
CA SER A 422 -3.00 -49.39 -6.72
C SER A 422 -1.48 -49.53 -6.64
N GLU A 423 -0.77 -48.65 -7.35
CA GLU A 423 0.70 -48.60 -7.33
C GLU A 423 1.15 -47.14 -7.40
N SER A 424 0.91 -46.39 -6.31
CA SER A 424 1.96 -45.46 -5.88
C SER A 424 2.91 -46.28 -5.02
N PRO A 425 4.22 -46.26 -5.30
CA PRO A 425 5.17 -47.15 -4.64
C PRO A 425 5.06 -46.94 -3.14
N GLY A 426 4.83 -48.04 -2.43
CA GLY A 426 4.83 -48.05 -0.98
C GLY A 426 6.18 -47.58 -0.46
N LEU A 427 6.32 -46.29 -0.24
CA LEU A 427 7.30 -45.69 0.66
C LEU A 427 6.87 -46.08 2.07
N GLY A 428 7.04 -47.36 2.39
CA GLY A 428 6.69 -47.92 3.68
C GLY A 428 7.53 -47.24 4.76
N GLY A 429 6.87 -46.52 5.66
CA GLY A 429 7.26 -46.21 7.06
C GLY A 429 8.70 -45.82 7.40
N ASN A 430 9.54 -45.50 6.41
CA ASN A 430 10.99 -45.37 6.58
C ASN A 430 11.49 -43.99 6.15
N GLY A 431 10.61 -43.00 5.99
CA GLY A 431 10.99 -41.65 5.58
C GLY A 431 12.03 -41.05 6.53
N VAL A 432 11.83 -41.20 7.84
CA VAL A 432 12.76 -40.70 8.86
C VAL A 432 14.13 -41.37 8.77
N LEU A 433 14.18 -42.68 8.49
CA LEU A 433 15.44 -43.42 8.34
C LEU A 433 16.21 -42.96 7.11
N LEU A 434 15.53 -42.77 5.97
CA LEU A 434 16.14 -42.31 4.73
C LEU A 434 16.71 -40.90 4.87
N LEU A 435 15.97 -39.99 5.50
CA LEU A 435 16.44 -38.62 5.77
C LEU A 435 17.69 -38.62 6.66
N ASN A 436 17.70 -39.42 7.74
CA ASN A 436 18.86 -39.51 8.63
C ASN A 436 20.09 -40.08 7.92
N ASN A 437 19.92 -41.11 7.09
CA ASN A 437 21.02 -41.70 6.32
C ASN A 437 21.60 -40.68 5.32
N GLU A 438 20.76 -39.89 4.67
CA GLU A 438 21.19 -38.86 3.72
C GLU A 438 21.97 -37.74 4.43
N LEU A 439 21.49 -37.26 5.58
CA LEU A 439 22.19 -36.25 6.35
C LEU A 439 23.50 -36.76 6.95
N GLN A 440 23.55 -38.03 7.36
CA GLN A 440 24.79 -38.67 7.79
C GLN A 440 25.81 -38.76 6.63
N ARG A 441 25.35 -39.06 5.40
CA ARG A 441 26.19 -39.07 4.19
C ARG A 441 26.80 -37.69 3.90
N GLN A 442 26.08 -36.62 4.24
CA GLN A 442 26.53 -35.23 4.11
C GLN A 442 27.39 -34.74 5.29
N GLY A 443 27.67 -35.60 6.28
CA GLY A 443 28.41 -35.23 7.50
C GLY A 443 27.59 -34.44 8.53
N LYS A 444 26.29 -34.22 8.28
CA LYS A 444 25.36 -33.47 9.14
C LYS A 444 24.63 -34.41 10.11
N HIS A 445 25.36 -35.03 11.02
CA HIS A 445 24.78 -35.96 12.00
C HIS A 445 24.14 -35.20 13.17
N GLY A 446 22.93 -35.62 13.58
CA GLY A 446 22.24 -35.06 14.76
C GLY A 446 21.66 -33.65 14.60
N VAL A 447 21.69 -33.06 13.39
CA VAL A 447 21.15 -31.71 13.13
C VAL A 447 19.63 -31.66 12.96
N VAL A 448 18.96 -32.83 12.95
CA VAL A 448 17.51 -32.93 12.72
C VAL A 448 16.76 -32.71 14.02
N ARG A 449 15.90 -31.69 14.03
CA ARG A 449 14.98 -31.41 15.13
C ARG A 449 13.54 -31.57 14.66
N TRP A 450 12.71 -32.21 15.49
CA TRP A 450 11.30 -32.47 15.20
C TRP A 450 10.41 -31.69 16.16
N VAL A 451 9.37 -31.04 15.63
CA VAL A 451 8.31 -30.43 16.43
C VAL A 451 6.99 -31.08 16.06
N ASP A 452 6.40 -31.80 17.01
CA ASP A 452 5.16 -32.53 16.78
C ASP A 452 4.00 -31.88 17.53
N ARG A 453 2.86 -31.78 16.88
CA ARG A 453 1.60 -31.30 17.44
C ARG A 453 0.51 -32.31 17.16
N MET A 454 -0.26 -32.64 18.20
CA MET A 454 -1.47 -33.44 18.07
C MET A 454 -2.67 -32.49 18.05
N ASP A 455 -3.49 -32.60 17.01
CA ASP A 455 -4.74 -31.88 16.84
C ASP A 455 -5.90 -32.88 16.73
N GLY A 456 -7.11 -32.45 17.06
CA GLY A 456 -8.31 -33.30 17.03
C GLY A 456 -8.65 -33.96 18.36
N SER A 457 -9.77 -34.69 18.37
CA SER A 457 -10.28 -35.37 19.58
C SER A 457 -9.46 -36.62 19.90
N HIS A 458 -9.47 -37.04 21.17
CA HIS A 458 -8.76 -38.24 21.62
C HIS A 458 -9.17 -39.53 20.86
N SER A 459 -10.39 -39.60 20.33
CA SER A 459 -10.88 -40.75 19.56
C SER A 459 -10.46 -40.73 18.09
N SER A 460 -9.92 -39.62 17.59
CA SER A 460 -9.43 -39.48 16.20
C SER A 460 -8.34 -38.41 16.13
N PRO A 461 -7.15 -38.69 16.73
CA PRO A 461 -6.07 -37.73 16.72
C PRO A 461 -5.48 -37.61 15.31
N SER A 462 -5.20 -36.38 14.92
CA SER A 462 -4.38 -36.03 13.77
C SER A 462 -3.04 -35.48 14.26
N TRP A 463 -1.95 -35.90 13.63
CA TRP A 463 -0.62 -35.45 13.99
C TRP A 463 -0.04 -34.58 12.88
N THR A 464 0.52 -33.45 13.28
CA THR A 464 1.33 -32.57 12.45
C THR A 464 2.77 -32.65 12.96
N SER A 465 3.73 -32.88 12.07
CA SER A 465 5.15 -32.93 12.42
C SER A 465 5.95 -32.01 11.51
N ARG A 466 6.76 -31.14 12.10
CA ARG A 466 7.68 -30.24 11.38
C ARG A 466 9.11 -30.71 11.57
N VAL A 467 9.85 -30.77 10.47
CA VAL A 467 11.26 -31.13 10.48
C VAL A 467 12.14 -29.92 10.25
N TYR A 468 13.09 -29.70 11.16
CA TYR A 468 14.10 -28.67 11.08
C TYR A 468 15.47 -29.31 10.88
N ILE A 469 16.30 -28.72 10.02
CA ILE A 469 17.69 -29.12 9.78
C ILE A 469 18.51 -27.84 9.93
N GLU A 470 19.44 -27.80 10.89
CA GLU A 470 20.24 -26.59 11.19
C GLU A 470 19.38 -25.36 11.54
N GLU A 471 18.33 -25.56 12.34
CA GLU A 471 17.33 -24.54 12.74
C GLU A 471 16.46 -23.95 11.61
N VAL A 472 16.59 -24.43 10.37
CA VAL A 472 15.71 -24.05 9.25
C VAL A 472 14.59 -25.09 9.12
N GLU A 473 13.34 -24.65 8.99
CA GLU A 473 12.19 -25.52 8.73
C GLU A 473 12.23 -26.00 7.27
N TYR A 474 12.32 -27.31 7.03
CA TYR A 474 12.39 -27.87 5.68
C TYR A 474 11.03 -28.36 5.18
N ALA A 475 10.26 -29.02 6.04
CA ALA A 475 8.97 -29.59 5.63
C ALA A 475 8.01 -29.78 6.81
N ILE A 476 6.72 -29.86 6.47
CA ILE A 476 5.63 -30.19 7.38
C ILE A 476 4.92 -31.44 6.85
N GLY A 477 4.77 -32.45 7.70
CA GLY A 477 4.06 -33.68 7.41
C GLY A 477 2.85 -33.88 8.31
N TYR A 478 1.86 -34.57 7.78
CA TYR A 478 0.59 -34.88 8.46
C TYR A 478 0.33 -36.38 8.43
N GLY A 479 -0.26 -36.92 9.51
CA GLY A 479 -0.62 -38.33 9.57
C GLY A 479 -1.55 -38.70 10.72
N PRO A 480 -2.20 -39.88 10.67
CA PRO A 480 -3.06 -40.37 11.75
C PRO A 480 -2.27 -40.79 13.00
N THR A 481 -0.95 -40.98 12.85
CA THR A 481 -0.04 -41.25 13.96
C THR A 481 1.15 -40.29 13.89
N LYS A 482 1.78 -40.04 15.04
CA LYS A 482 3.02 -39.24 15.12
C LYS A 482 4.08 -39.72 14.15
N GLN A 483 4.27 -41.04 14.04
CA GLN A 483 5.25 -41.64 13.15
C GLN A 483 4.90 -41.42 11.68
N ALA A 484 3.63 -41.59 11.29
CA ALA A 484 3.19 -41.32 9.92
C ALA A 484 3.38 -39.85 9.52
N ALA A 485 3.12 -38.91 10.44
CA ALA A 485 3.36 -37.48 10.20
C ALA A 485 4.85 -37.19 10.01
N ARG A 486 5.72 -37.81 10.81
CA ARG A 486 7.19 -37.69 10.67
C ARG A 486 7.71 -38.30 9.38
N ASP A 487 7.25 -39.49 9.00
CA ASP A 487 7.65 -40.13 7.74
C ASP A 487 7.24 -39.31 6.52
N HIS A 488 6.05 -38.69 6.58
CA HIS A 488 5.59 -37.77 5.56
C HIS A 488 6.46 -36.51 5.48
N ALA A 489 6.76 -35.85 6.61
CA ALA A 489 7.62 -34.67 6.60
C ALA A 489 9.06 -35.02 6.17
N ALA A 490 9.56 -36.19 6.56
CA ALA A 490 10.88 -36.67 6.18
C ALA A 490 10.99 -36.91 4.67
N ALA A 491 9.96 -37.51 4.06
CA ALA A 491 9.92 -37.73 2.62
C ALA A 491 9.90 -36.40 1.84
N LEU A 492 9.16 -35.40 2.33
CA LEU A 492 9.14 -34.07 1.74
C LEU A 492 10.48 -33.33 1.90
N ALA A 493 11.10 -33.40 3.08
CA ALA A 493 12.41 -32.81 3.31
C ALA A 493 13.50 -33.48 2.47
N LEU A 494 13.45 -34.80 2.30
CA LEU A 494 14.39 -35.54 1.44
C LEU A 494 14.23 -35.16 -0.04
N ALA A 495 13.03 -34.81 -0.49
CA ALA A 495 12.79 -34.32 -1.85
C ALA A 495 13.25 -32.86 -2.06
N ALA A 496 13.46 -32.12 -0.97
CA ALA A 496 13.91 -30.72 -0.99
C ALA A 496 15.43 -30.56 -0.81
N LEU A 497 16.10 -31.56 -0.22
CA LEU A 497 17.56 -31.70 -0.16
C LEU A 497 18.11 -32.18 -1.51
#